data_AF-A0A8J3QFU8-F1
#
_entry.id   AF-A0A8J3QFU8-F1
#
_cell.length_a   1.000
_cell.length_b   1.000
_cell.length_c   1.000
_cell.angle_alpha   90.00
_cell.angle_beta   90.00
_cell.angle_gamma   90.00
#
_symmetry.space_group_name_H-M   'P 1'
#
loop_
_entity.id
_entity.type
_entity.pdbx_description
1 polymer ?
#
loop_
_entity_poly.entity_id
_entity_poly.type
_entity_poly.pdbx_seq_one_letter_code
_entity_poly.pdbx_strand_id
1 'polypeptide(L)'
;MGFGYKTSWLAVPGRSAEDVADALKLHDREVLDWAAGTERAYESGVYVAASVQGWTLAHGRLHLPAGFDAADPRFCDWLRQLSRSLGDVRYFANERVPDYHVWAWARDGEVVRAYCFIGERGEIPLFVGDPTDDEIELAKGTQRGPETGSDEHWAAWFATTPSESDVMAMAGRWSVDPTTIDDAAVTAAGIHGLPPSVRHTSRVGQAVQLSTDDAAADEAAKMHEDAAFWRRFRAGDPPS
;
A
#
# COMPACT_ATOMS: atom_id res chain seq x y z
N MET A 1 16.62 -7.69 7.55
CA MET A 1 15.75 -8.27 6.51
C MET A 1 14.80 -7.17 6.14
N GLY A 2 14.84 -6.73 4.88
CA GLY A 2 14.39 -5.41 4.43
C GLY A 2 13.22 -4.76 5.17
N PHE A 3 12.08 -4.62 4.51
CA PHE A 3 10.84 -4.23 5.17
C PHE A 3 9.72 -5.16 4.74
N GLY A 4 8.73 -5.31 5.61
CA GLY A 4 7.74 -6.38 5.52
C GLY A 4 6.33 -5.89 5.30
N TYR A 5 5.39 -6.60 5.92
CA TYR A 5 3.96 -6.35 5.82
C TYR A 5 3.52 -5.11 6.61
N LYS A 6 2.24 -4.74 6.48
CA LYS A 6 1.58 -3.64 7.20
C LYS A 6 2.23 -2.29 6.93
N THR A 7 2.52 -2.05 5.66
CA THR A 7 3.16 -0.83 5.19
C THR A 7 2.76 -0.55 3.76
N SER A 8 3.04 0.66 3.32
CA SER A 8 3.01 1.06 1.93
C SER A 8 4.38 1.55 1.50
N TRP A 9 4.67 1.41 0.21
CA TRP A 9 5.94 1.87 -0.34
C TRP A 9 5.82 2.29 -1.80
N LEU A 10 6.75 3.16 -2.18
CA LEU A 10 7.04 3.55 -3.55
C LEU A 10 8.36 2.89 -3.98
N ALA A 11 8.43 2.48 -5.24
CA ALA A 11 9.65 2.10 -5.91
C ALA A 11 9.87 2.97 -7.15
N VAL A 12 10.99 3.68 -7.17
CA VAL A 12 11.32 4.69 -8.19
C VAL A 12 12.68 4.37 -8.81
N PRO A 13 12.79 4.10 -10.13
CA PRO A 13 14.04 3.70 -10.74
C PRO A 13 14.91 4.92 -11.05
N GLY A 14 16.22 4.81 -10.77
CA GLY A 14 17.21 5.81 -11.21
C GLY A 14 16.97 7.23 -10.66
N ARG A 15 16.42 7.37 -9.46
CA ARG A 15 16.29 8.64 -8.73
C ARG A 15 17.04 8.57 -7.41
N SER A 16 17.50 9.70 -6.90
CA SER A 16 18.13 9.78 -5.57
C SER A 16 17.08 9.77 -4.46
N ALA A 17 17.53 9.53 -3.21
CA ALA A 17 16.66 9.66 -2.05
C ALA A 17 16.15 11.11 -1.89
N GLU A 18 16.99 12.09 -2.22
CA GLU A 18 16.65 13.51 -2.24
C GLU A 18 15.53 13.81 -3.23
N ASP A 19 15.63 13.33 -4.48
CA ASP A 19 14.60 13.53 -5.52
C ASP A 19 13.23 13.03 -5.05
N VAL A 20 13.21 11.83 -4.43
CA VAL A 20 11.97 11.21 -3.95
C VAL A 20 11.44 11.92 -2.71
N ALA A 21 12.31 12.31 -1.76
CA ALA A 21 11.92 13.09 -0.59
C ALA A 21 11.35 14.47 -0.98
N ASP A 22 11.92 15.13 -1.99
CA ASP A 22 11.43 16.38 -2.56
C ASP A 22 10.06 16.21 -3.23
N ALA A 23 9.91 15.18 -4.06
CA ALA A 23 8.63 14.88 -4.71
C ALA A 23 7.51 14.58 -3.71
N LEU A 24 7.83 13.87 -2.62
CA LEU A 24 6.93 13.62 -1.49
C LEU A 24 6.74 14.85 -0.59
N LYS A 25 7.50 15.92 -0.83
CA LYS A 25 7.51 17.16 -0.04
C LYS A 25 7.76 16.90 1.44
N LEU A 26 8.66 15.95 1.74
CA LEU A 26 9.02 15.63 3.12
C LEU A 26 9.68 16.86 3.77
N HIS A 27 9.31 17.13 5.02
CA HIS A 27 9.96 18.11 5.89
C HIS A 27 10.54 17.43 7.13
N ASP A 28 11.20 18.21 7.99
CA ASP A 28 11.89 17.72 9.20
C ASP A 28 12.80 16.52 8.90
N ARG A 29 13.59 16.66 7.83
CA ARG A 29 14.37 15.57 7.27
C ARG A 29 15.56 15.21 8.15
N GLU A 30 15.75 13.93 8.38
CA GLU A 30 16.87 13.35 9.11
C GLU A 30 17.55 12.30 8.24
N VAL A 31 18.89 12.31 8.21
CA VAL A 31 19.66 11.26 7.52
C VAL A 31 19.83 10.09 8.48
N LEU A 32 19.31 8.93 8.09
CA LEU A 32 19.33 7.71 8.89
C LEU A 32 19.87 6.53 8.08
N ASP A 33 20.57 5.62 8.76
CA ASP A 33 20.87 4.32 8.19
C ASP A 33 19.59 3.49 7.93
N TRP A 34 19.74 2.39 7.20
CA TRP A 34 18.62 1.55 6.77
C TRP A 34 17.80 1.03 7.95
N ALA A 35 18.46 0.57 9.02
CA ALA A 35 17.79 -0.06 10.15
C ALA A 35 17.00 0.96 10.96
N ALA A 36 17.63 2.07 11.35
CA ALA A 36 16.99 3.14 12.11
C ALA A 36 15.90 3.84 11.31
N GLY A 37 16.13 4.07 10.01
CA GLY A 37 15.14 4.63 9.10
C GLY A 37 13.92 3.74 8.94
N THR A 38 14.15 2.43 8.80
CA THR A 38 13.07 1.44 8.67
C THR A 38 12.23 1.34 9.92
N GLU A 39 12.87 1.20 11.08
CA GLU A 39 12.18 1.19 12.38
C GLU A 39 11.32 2.46 12.55
N ARG A 40 11.89 3.63 12.27
CA ARG A 40 11.16 4.89 12.43
C ARG A 40 9.97 5.01 11.48
N ALA A 41 10.08 4.58 10.24
CA ALA A 41 8.96 4.65 9.27
C ALA A 41 7.76 3.75 9.63
N TYR A 42 8.01 2.66 10.36
CA TYR A 42 6.94 1.81 10.92
C TYR A 42 6.21 2.47 12.10
N GLU A 43 6.88 3.36 12.82
CA GLU A 43 6.28 4.18 13.88
C GLU A 43 5.55 5.39 13.30
N SER A 44 6.26 6.19 12.49
CA SER A 44 5.73 7.41 11.87
C SER A 44 6.63 7.95 10.75
N GLY A 45 5.99 8.65 9.81
CA GLY A 45 6.67 9.35 8.73
C GLY A 45 7.00 8.43 7.57
N VAL A 46 7.94 8.85 6.74
CA VAL A 46 8.38 8.13 5.55
C VAL A 46 9.90 8.07 5.56
N TYR A 47 10.46 6.88 5.34
CA TYR A 47 11.88 6.71 5.08
C TYR A 47 12.10 6.45 3.60
N VAL A 48 13.00 7.24 3.01
CA VAL A 48 13.46 7.13 1.63
C VAL A 48 14.87 6.56 1.66
N ALA A 49 14.98 5.27 1.39
CA ALA A 49 16.26 4.60 1.35
C ALA A 49 17.10 5.03 0.14
N ALA A 50 18.41 4.97 0.28
CA ALA A 50 19.31 5.02 -0.88
C ALA A 50 19.02 3.86 -1.86
N SER A 51 19.52 3.99 -3.08
CA SER A 51 19.24 3.03 -4.16
C SER A 51 19.57 1.59 -3.78
N VAL A 52 18.55 0.72 -3.78
CA VAL A 52 18.63 -0.73 -3.60
C VAL A 52 18.34 -1.39 -4.94
N GLN A 53 19.32 -2.11 -5.48
CA GLN A 53 19.20 -2.80 -6.78
C GLN A 53 18.71 -1.89 -7.93
N GLY A 54 19.12 -0.62 -7.93
CA GLY A 54 18.72 0.37 -8.95
C GLY A 54 17.40 1.09 -8.66
N TRP A 55 16.73 0.76 -7.55
CA TRP A 55 15.47 1.37 -7.12
C TRP A 55 15.65 2.19 -5.84
N THR A 56 15.09 3.39 -5.83
CA THR A 56 14.94 4.16 -4.60
C THR A 56 13.59 3.82 -4.00
N LEU A 57 13.60 3.37 -2.74
CA LEU A 57 12.43 2.87 -2.03
C LEU A 57 12.03 3.89 -0.97
N ALA A 58 10.80 4.40 -1.05
CA ALA A 58 10.23 5.22 0.01
C ALA A 58 9.11 4.42 0.67
N HIS A 59 9.16 4.22 1.98
CA HIS A 59 8.14 3.43 2.68
C HIS A 59 7.71 4.10 3.99
N GLY A 60 6.53 3.74 4.46
CA GLY A 60 5.99 4.21 5.72
C GLY A 60 4.64 3.59 6.02
N ARG A 61 4.36 3.31 7.30
CA ARG A 61 3.15 2.57 7.68
C ARG A 61 1.85 3.35 7.56
N LEU A 62 1.88 4.64 7.91
CA LEU A 62 0.68 5.46 8.07
C LEU A 62 0.59 6.62 7.07
N HIS A 63 1.74 7.01 6.52
CA HIS A 63 1.97 8.37 6.03
C HIS A 63 2.34 8.40 4.54
N LEU A 64 2.04 7.32 3.81
CA LEU A 64 2.36 7.19 2.39
C LEU A 64 1.21 6.51 1.60
N PRO A 65 0.30 7.26 0.96
CA PRO A 65 0.13 8.70 1.08
C PRO A 65 -0.40 9.13 2.45
N ALA A 66 -0.24 10.41 2.79
CA ALA A 66 -0.61 10.93 4.09
C ALA A 66 -2.04 11.49 4.10
N GLY A 67 -2.91 10.92 4.92
CA GLY A 67 -4.29 11.39 5.14
C GLY A 67 -5.32 10.88 4.12
N PHE A 68 -4.96 9.88 3.33
CA PHE A 68 -5.86 9.10 2.48
C PHE A 68 -5.18 7.78 2.07
N ASP A 69 -5.91 6.89 1.43
CA ASP A 69 -5.43 5.60 0.93
C ASP A 69 -5.79 5.39 -0.55
N ALA A 70 -5.49 4.21 -1.11
CA ALA A 70 -5.76 3.91 -2.51
C ALA A 70 -7.26 3.75 -2.89
N ALA A 71 -8.16 3.65 -1.92
CA ALA A 71 -9.60 3.70 -2.17
C ALA A 71 -10.12 5.14 -2.34
N ASP A 72 -9.34 6.15 -1.96
CA ASP A 72 -9.71 7.55 -2.11
C ASP A 72 -9.55 8.03 -3.57
N PRO A 73 -10.52 8.79 -4.13
CA PRO A 73 -10.43 9.34 -5.49
C PRO A 73 -9.17 10.18 -5.77
N ARG A 74 -8.56 10.77 -4.73
CA ARG A 74 -7.33 11.56 -4.83
C ARG A 74 -6.10 10.72 -5.15
N PHE A 75 -6.15 9.40 -4.94
CA PHE A 75 -4.99 8.52 -5.07
C PHE A 75 -4.35 8.55 -6.46
N CYS A 76 -5.14 8.41 -7.52
CA CYS A 76 -4.61 8.44 -8.88
C CYS A 76 -3.97 9.80 -9.20
N ASP A 77 -4.58 10.91 -8.78
CA ASP A 77 -4.03 12.24 -9.02
C ASP A 77 -2.74 12.50 -8.26
N TRP A 78 -2.62 11.96 -7.05
CA TRP A 78 -1.37 11.97 -6.28
C TRP A 78 -0.28 11.16 -6.99
N LEU A 79 -0.59 9.95 -7.46
CA LEU A 79 0.38 9.10 -8.15
C LEU A 79 0.83 9.71 -9.50
N ARG A 80 -0.09 10.33 -10.26
CA ARG A 80 0.24 11.10 -11.47
C ARG A 80 1.17 12.28 -11.17
N GLN A 81 0.95 13.00 -10.07
CA GLN A 81 1.81 14.12 -9.68
C GLN A 81 3.24 13.64 -9.37
N LEU A 82 3.38 12.52 -8.67
CA LEU A 82 4.68 11.92 -8.40
C LEU A 82 5.36 11.45 -9.69
N SER A 83 4.65 10.79 -10.61
CA SER A 83 5.25 10.33 -11.85
C SER A 83 5.65 11.47 -12.78
N ARG A 84 5.02 12.65 -12.71
CA ARG A 84 5.49 13.84 -13.45
C ARG A 84 6.88 14.32 -13.01
N SER A 85 7.22 14.21 -11.72
CA SER A 85 8.54 14.64 -11.22
C SER A 85 9.57 13.52 -11.27
N LEU A 86 9.14 12.28 -11.02
CA LEU A 86 10.03 11.12 -10.88
C LEU A 86 10.10 10.25 -12.14
N GLY A 87 9.27 10.51 -13.15
CA GLY A 87 9.12 9.68 -14.35
C GLY A 87 8.30 8.43 -14.03
N ASP A 88 8.98 7.40 -13.53
CA ASP A 88 8.44 6.07 -13.34
C ASP A 88 8.22 5.78 -11.84
N VAL A 89 7.00 5.50 -11.42
CA VAL A 89 6.66 5.30 -10.00
C VAL A 89 5.77 4.08 -9.85
N ARG A 90 6.20 3.10 -9.06
CA ARG A 90 5.34 2.01 -8.58
C ARG A 90 4.99 2.24 -7.13
N TYR A 91 3.77 1.89 -6.76
CA TYR A 91 3.24 1.95 -5.41
C TYR A 91 2.69 0.59 -5.02
N PHE A 92 2.90 0.20 -3.77
CA PHE A 92 2.34 -1.02 -3.21
C PHE A 92 1.90 -0.75 -1.77
N ALA A 93 0.90 -1.51 -1.31
CA ALA A 93 0.50 -1.51 0.09
C ALA A 93 -0.16 -2.82 0.47
N ASN A 94 0.00 -3.21 1.73
CA ASN A 94 -0.78 -4.29 2.33
C ASN A 94 -1.09 -4.03 3.80
N GLU A 95 -2.27 -4.46 4.25
CA GLU A 95 -2.63 -4.53 5.67
C GLU A 95 -3.61 -5.69 5.90
N ARG A 96 -3.29 -6.54 6.88
CA ARG A 96 -3.96 -7.82 7.07
C ARG A 96 -5.38 -7.70 7.61
N VAL A 97 -5.61 -6.75 8.51
CA VAL A 97 -6.90 -6.62 9.22
C VAL A 97 -8.07 -6.35 8.24
N PRO A 98 -8.01 -5.31 7.39
CA PRO A 98 -9.02 -5.07 6.35
C PRO A 98 -8.85 -5.96 5.11
N ASP A 99 -7.84 -6.86 5.09
CA ASP A 99 -7.47 -7.67 3.93
C ASP A 99 -7.21 -6.76 2.70
N TYR A 100 -6.40 -5.72 2.93
CA TYR A 100 -6.13 -4.63 2.00
C TYR A 100 -4.87 -4.92 1.19
N HIS A 101 -5.00 -4.90 -0.15
CA HIS A 101 -3.91 -5.25 -1.08
C HIS A 101 -3.90 -4.29 -2.26
N VAL A 102 -2.77 -3.64 -2.49
CA VAL A 102 -2.64 -2.60 -3.52
C VAL A 102 -1.36 -2.76 -4.30
N TRP A 103 -1.47 -2.60 -5.62
CA TRP A 103 -0.37 -2.22 -6.48
C TRP A 103 -0.83 -1.19 -7.49
N ALA A 104 0.04 -0.23 -7.79
CA ALA A 104 -0.20 0.77 -8.80
C ALA A 104 1.11 1.17 -9.47
N TRP A 105 1.00 1.61 -10.72
CA TRP A 105 2.11 2.05 -11.52
C TRP A 105 1.68 3.26 -12.35
N ALA A 106 2.47 4.32 -12.24
CA ALA A 106 2.36 5.49 -13.09
C ALA A 106 3.69 5.78 -13.80
N ARG A 107 3.58 6.33 -15.00
CA ARG A 107 4.70 6.72 -15.86
C ARG A 107 4.38 8.07 -16.50
N ASP A 108 5.32 9.01 -16.40
CA ASP A 108 5.29 10.31 -17.10
C ASP A 108 3.97 11.09 -16.95
N GLY A 109 3.38 11.04 -15.75
CA GLY A 109 2.14 11.74 -15.42
C GLY A 109 0.85 10.97 -15.65
N GLU A 110 0.92 9.73 -16.14
CA GLU A 110 -0.25 8.87 -16.38
C GLU A 110 -0.23 7.63 -15.49
N VAL A 111 -1.40 7.20 -15.02
CA VAL A 111 -1.56 5.92 -14.31
C VAL A 111 -1.71 4.83 -15.35
N VAL A 112 -0.74 3.92 -15.42
CA VAL A 112 -0.72 2.80 -16.36
C VAL A 112 -1.63 1.68 -15.86
N ARG A 113 -1.47 1.31 -14.59
CA ARG A 113 -2.25 0.27 -13.93
C ARG A 113 -2.42 0.63 -12.46
N ALA A 114 -3.61 0.44 -11.91
CA ALA A 114 -3.81 0.53 -10.47
C ALA A 114 -4.94 -0.41 -10.02
N TYR A 115 -4.65 -1.18 -8.98
CA TYR A 115 -5.55 -2.18 -8.42
C TYR A 115 -5.54 -2.07 -6.90
N CYS A 116 -6.72 -2.06 -6.29
CA CYS A 116 -6.91 -2.11 -4.84
C CYS A 116 -8.01 -3.12 -4.56
N PHE A 117 -7.74 -4.09 -3.68
CA PHE A 117 -8.71 -5.04 -3.17
C PHE A 117 -8.81 -4.91 -1.65
N ILE A 118 -10.04 -4.91 -1.14
CA ILE A 118 -10.36 -4.85 0.30
C ILE A 118 -11.23 -6.06 0.63
N GLY A 119 -10.60 -7.13 1.09
CA GLY A 119 -11.25 -8.41 1.31
C GLY A 119 -12.23 -8.44 2.47
N GLU A 120 -12.11 -7.53 3.45
CA GLU A 120 -13.11 -7.38 4.52
C GLU A 120 -14.47 -6.93 3.97
N ARG A 121 -14.47 -6.11 2.91
CA ARG A 121 -15.68 -5.60 2.26
C ARG A 121 -16.02 -6.30 0.95
N GLY A 122 -15.11 -7.13 0.44
CA GLY A 122 -15.23 -7.75 -0.89
C GLY A 122 -15.19 -6.73 -2.02
N GLU A 123 -14.51 -5.59 -1.84
CA GLU A 123 -14.55 -4.46 -2.75
C GLU A 123 -13.26 -4.31 -3.57
N ILE A 124 -13.41 -3.77 -4.79
CA ILE A 124 -12.30 -3.34 -5.64
C ILE A 124 -12.46 -1.84 -5.94
N PRO A 125 -12.12 -0.95 -4.99
CA PRO A 125 -12.33 0.49 -5.15
C PRO A 125 -11.43 1.10 -6.23
N LEU A 126 -10.34 0.42 -6.60
CA LEU A 126 -9.43 0.87 -7.66
C LEU A 126 -9.18 -0.25 -8.67
N PHE A 127 -9.47 0.04 -9.94
CA PHE A 127 -9.19 -0.85 -11.07
C PHE A 127 -9.07 -0.01 -12.33
N VAL A 128 -7.86 0.47 -12.60
CA VAL A 128 -7.52 1.38 -13.70
C VAL A 128 -6.51 0.69 -14.60
N GLY A 129 -6.68 0.79 -15.91
CA GLY A 129 -5.82 0.11 -16.90
C GLY A 129 -6.15 -1.38 -17.04
N ASP A 130 -5.65 -1.98 -18.12
CA ASP A 130 -5.84 -3.41 -18.39
C ASP A 130 -4.92 -4.25 -17.50
N PRO A 131 -5.32 -5.48 -17.11
CA PRO A 131 -4.43 -6.40 -16.42
C PRO A 131 -3.13 -6.62 -17.19
N THR A 132 -2.02 -6.53 -16.48
CA THR A 132 -0.68 -6.76 -17.01
C THR A 132 -0.37 -8.25 -17.16
N ASP A 133 0.63 -8.59 -17.98
CA ASP A 133 1.11 -9.97 -18.12
C ASP A 133 1.51 -10.57 -16.76
N ASP A 134 2.11 -9.77 -15.88
CA ASP A 134 2.48 -10.18 -14.52
C ASP A 134 1.27 -10.57 -13.65
N GLU A 135 0.19 -9.76 -13.70
CA GLU A 135 -1.06 -10.05 -13.01
C GLU A 135 -1.74 -11.31 -13.58
N ILE A 136 -1.69 -11.48 -14.91
CA ILE A 136 -2.25 -12.65 -15.60
C ILE A 136 -1.49 -13.92 -15.21
N GLU A 137 -0.16 -13.88 -15.19
CA GLU A 137 0.68 -15.02 -14.80
C GLU A 137 0.51 -15.41 -13.33
N LEU A 138 0.34 -14.43 -12.43
CA LEU A 138 -0.01 -14.70 -11.03
C LEU A 138 -1.48 -15.12 -10.86
N ALA A 139 -2.30 -14.90 -11.88
CA ALA A 139 -3.75 -14.99 -11.83
C ALA A 139 -4.37 -14.12 -10.71
N LYS A 140 -3.82 -12.93 -10.46
CA LYS A 140 -4.24 -12.01 -9.39
C LYS A 140 -4.63 -10.63 -9.89
N GLY A 141 -5.72 -10.10 -9.35
CA GLY A 141 -6.23 -8.75 -9.65
C GLY A 141 -6.64 -8.51 -11.11
N THR A 142 -6.93 -9.56 -11.86
CA THR A 142 -7.26 -9.48 -13.29
C THR A 142 -8.68 -9.00 -13.59
N GLN A 143 -9.55 -8.86 -12.59
CA GLN A 143 -10.98 -8.58 -12.79
C GLN A 143 -11.61 -7.82 -11.61
N ARG A 144 -12.68 -7.04 -11.90
CA ARG A 144 -13.44 -6.20 -10.95
C ARG A 144 -14.40 -6.94 -10.03
N GLY A 145 -14.62 -8.24 -10.26
CA GLY A 145 -15.65 -9.01 -9.56
C GLY A 145 -16.98 -9.02 -10.30
N PRO A 146 -17.75 -10.12 -10.17
CA PRO A 146 -19.07 -10.22 -10.77
C PRO A 146 -20.08 -9.35 -9.99
N GLU A 147 -20.98 -8.66 -10.70
CA GLU A 147 -22.15 -8.02 -10.07
C GLU A 147 -23.26 -9.04 -9.77
N THR A 148 -23.35 -10.07 -10.61
CA THR A 148 -24.24 -11.22 -10.49
C THR A 148 -23.53 -12.44 -11.05
N GLY A 149 -23.89 -13.63 -10.60
CA GLY A 149 -23.26 -14.85 -11.09
C GLY A 149 -23.69 -16.08 -10.33
N SER A 150 -23.35 -17.25 -10.87
CA SER A 150 -23.41 -18.52 -10.15
C SER A 150 -22.31 -18.59 -9.09
N ASP A 151 -22.45 -19.50 -8.13
CA ASP A 151 -21.40 -19.79 -7.14
C ASP A 151 -20.06 -20.14 -7.80
N GLU A 152 -20.08 -20.81 -8.96
CA GLU A 152 -18.89 -21.13 -9.74
C GLU A 152 -18.19 -19.86 -10.27
N HIS A 153 -18.95 -18.88 -10.77
CA HIS A 153 -18.39 -17.59 -11.20
C HIS A 153 -17.79 -16.82 -10.02
N TRP A 154 -18.48 -16.82 -8.87
CA TRP A 154 -17.96 -16.19 -7.65
C TRP A 154 -16.70 -16.87 -7.13
N ALA A 155 -16.66 -18.21 -7.14
CA ALA A 155 -15.48 -18.98 -6.73
C ALA A 155 -14.28 -18.73 -7.68
N ALA A 156 -14.53 -18.67 -8.99
CA ALA A 156 -13.51 -18.33 -9.97
C ALA A 156 -12.97 -16.91 -9.76
N TRP A 157 -13.84 -15.95 -9.41
CA TRP A 157 -13.40 -14.60 -9.06
C TRP A 157 -12.59 -14.57 -7.77
N PHE A 158 -13.06 -15.23 -6.72
CA PHE A 158 -12.37 -15.28 -5.44
C PHE A 158 -10.97 -15.90 -5.56
N ALA A 159 -10.79 -16.87 -6.46
CA ALA A 159 -9.46 -17.42 -6.75
C ALA A 159 -8.47 -16.36 -7.28
N THR A 160 -8.96 -15.28 -7.90
CA THR A 160 -8.15 -14.17 -8.42
C THR A 160 -7.91 -13.03 -7.42
N THR A 161 -8.53 -13.06 -6.24
CA THR A 161 -8.27 -12.03 -5.23
C THR A 161 -6.88 -12.23 -4.60
N PRO A 162 -6.12 -11.15 -4.37
CA PRO A 162 -4.77 -11.26 -3.82
C PRO A 162 -4.74 -11.50 -2.31
N SER A 163 -3.58 -11.95 -1.86
CA SER A 163 -3.13 -12.01 -0.47
C SER A 163 -1.92 -11.07 -0.27
N GLU A 164 -1.47 -10.92 0.98
CA GLU A 164 -0.31 -10.06 1.29
C GLU A 164 0.94 -10.53 0.53
N SER A 165 1.12 -11.84 0.35
CA SER A 165 2.25 -12.41 -0.38
C SER A 165 2.17 -12.15 -1.89
N ASP A 166 0.97 -12.01 -2.45
CA ASP A 166 0.80 -11.66 -3.87
C ASP A 166 1.25 -10.21 -4.12
N VAL A 167 1.05 -9.30 -3.15
CA VAL A 167 1.58 -7.93 -3.23
C VAL A 167 3.11 -7.94 -3.26
N MET A 168 3.75 -8.79 -2.45
CA MET A 168 5.22 -8.94 -2.46
C MET A 168 5.72 -9.52 -3.78
N ALA A 169 5.03 -10.53 -4.31
CA ALA A 169 5.36 -11.12 -5.62
C ALA A 169 5.23 -10.09 -6.76
N MET A 170 4.16 -9.29 -6.76
CA MET A 170 3.98 -8.18 -7.70
C MET A 170 5.09 -7.14 -7.58
N ALA A 171 5.48 -6.78 -6.36
CA ALA A 171 6.60 -5.87 -6.14
C ALA A 171 7.93 -6.44 -6.67
N GLY A 172 8.19 -7.73 -6.49
CA GLY A 172 9.34 -8.41 -7.07
C GLY A 172 9.36 -8.39 -8.61
N ARG A 173 8.19 -8.49 -9.26
CA ARG A 173 8.07 -8.42 -10.72
C ARG A 173 8.24 -7.00 -11.26
N TRP A 174 7.67 -6.00 -10.57
CA TRP A 174 7.64 -4.61 -11.04
C TRP A 174 8.80 -3.74 -10.54
N SER A 175 9.51 -4.18 -9.51
CA SER A 175 10.70 -3.54 -8.94
C SER A 175 11.56 -4.52 -8.12
N VAL A 176 11.35 -4.56 -6.80
CA VAL A 176 12.08 -5.35 -5.79
C VAL A 176 11.08 -5.83 -4.74
N ASP A 177 11.14 -7.11 -4.38
CA ASP A 177 10.43 -7.63 -3.22
C ASP A 177 11.17 -7.18 -1.95
N PRO A 178 10.58 -6.30 -1.12
CA PRO A 178 11.28 -5.72 0.01
C PRO A 178 11.61 -6.72 1.11
N THR A 179 10.93 -7.87 1.15
CA THR A 179 11.19 -8.94 2.13
C THR A 179 12.48 -9.70 1.83
N THR A 180 12.97 -9.61 0.60
CA THR A 180 14.19 -10.30 0.13
C THR A 180 15.46 -9.45 0.28
N ILE A 181 15.32 -8.18 0.66
CA ILE A 181 16.46 -7.27 0.81
C ILE A 181 17.30 -7.69 2.03
N ASP A 182 18.60 -7.82 1.80
CA ASP A 182 19.59 -7.96 2.87
C ASP A 182 20.00 -6.58 3.39
N ASP A 183 19.64 -6.26 4.64
CA ASP A 183 19.97 -4.97 5.27
C ASP A 183 21.46 -4.69 5.26
N ALA A 184 22.30 -5.73 5.39
CA ALA A 184 23.75 -5.57 5.40
C ALA A 184 24.29 -5.10 4.05
N ALA A 185 23.54 -5.33 2.96
CA ALA A 185 23.87 -4.85 1.63
C ALA A 185 23.48 -3.37 1.43
N VAL A 186 22.60 -2.80 2.26
CA VAL A 186 22.18 -1.40 2.18
C VAL A 186 23.04 -0.53 3.11
N THR A 187 24.23 -0.17 2.63
CA THR A 187 25.20 0.58 3.43
C THR A 187 25.07 2.10 3.34
N ALA A 188 24.41 2.60 2.30
CA ALA A 188 24.20 4.03 2.11
C ALA A 188 23.01 4.51 2.97
N ALA A 189 23.20 5.66 3.63
CA ALA A 189 22.14 6.28 4.41
C ALA A 189 21.02 6.81 3.50
N GLY A 190 19.81 6.82 4.03
CA GLY A 190 18.62 7.40 3.41
C GLY A 190 18.12 8.62 4.18
N ILE A 191 16.93 9.06 3.83
CA ILE A 191 16.28 10.25 4.39
C ILE A 191 14.96 9.85 5.03
N HIS A 192 14.84 10.04 6.33
CA HIS A 192 13.54 10.06 7.01
C HIS A 192 12.95 11.46 6.96
N GLY A 193 11.63 11.58 6.89
CA GLY A 193 10.94 12.84 7.06
C GLY A 193 9.43 12.67 7.25
N LEU A 194 8.76 13.80 7.51
CA LEU A 194 7.32 13.87 7.68
C LEU A 194 6.66 14.42 6.40
N PRO A 195 5.55 13.84 5.93
CA PRO A 195 4.80 14.39 4.80
C PRO A 195 4.03 15.66 5.20
N PRO A 196 3.65 16.53 4.25
CA PRO A 196 3.12 17.88 4.53
C PRO A 196 1.90 17.97 5.47
N SER A 197 1.09 16.92 5.57
CA SER A 197 -0.11 16.88 6.41
C SER A 197 0.17 16.45 7.87
N VAL A 198 1.39 16.00 8.16
CA VAL A 198 1.78 15.48 9.48
C VAL A 198 2.66 16.52 10.17
N ARG A 199 2.19 17.06 11.30
CA ARG A 199 3.03 17.93 12.14
C ARG A 199 3.76 17.12 13.19
N HIS A 200 4.95 17.57 13.56
CA HIS A 200 5.68 17.03 14.68
C HIS A 200 4.82 17.14 15.95
N THR A 201 4.42 16.01 16.52
CA THR A 201 3.85 15.97 17.87
C THR A 201 5.01 16.03 18.85
N SER A 202 5.39 17.23 19.27
CA SER A 202 6.17 17.38 20.49
C SER A 202 5.37 16.70 21.60
N ARG A 203 6.02 15.84 22.38
CA ARG A 203 5.43 14.98 23.40
C ARG A 203 4.86 15.80 24.59
N VAL A 204 3.82 16.59 24.37
CA VAL A 204 2.99 17.25 25.40
C VAL A 204 1.59 17.43 24.82
N GLY A 205 0.61 16.64 25.31
CA GLY A 205 -0.81 16.91 25.07
C GLY A 205 -1.65 15.75 24.50
N GLN A 206 -1.51 14.54 25.05
CA GLN A 206 -2.49 13.47 24.81
C GLN A 206 -3.70 13.72 25.73
N ALA A 207 -4.71 14.45 25.26
CA ALA A 207 -6.04 14.50 25.88
C ALA A 207 -7.09 15.21 25.00
N VAL A 208 -7.43 14.67 23.82
CA VAL A 208 -8.78 14.75 23.23
C VAL A 208 -8.90 13.60 22.21
N GLN A 209 -9.17 12.38 22.66
CA GLN A 209 -9.45 11.24 21.75
C GLN A 209 -10.36 10.21 22.43
N LEU A 210 -11.41 10.69 23.09
CA LEU A 210 -12.39 9.86 23.83
C LEU A 210 -13.84 10.14 23.41
N SER A 211 -14.07 10.79 22.26
CA SER A 211 -15.43 11.19 21.84
C SER A 211 -15.84 10.71 20.45
N THR A 212 -14.95 10.07 19.69
CA THR A 212 -15.24 9.52 18.35
C THR A 212 -15.43 8.01 18.33
N ASP A 213 -15.24 7.32 19.47
CA ASP A 213 -15.24 5.87 19.53
C ASP A 213 -16.66 5.26 19.55
N ASP A 214 -17.68 6.00 19.99
CA ASP A 214 -19.05 5.48 20.07
C ASP A 214 -19.80 5.44 18.72
N ALA A 215 -19.44 6.32 17.78
CA ALA A 215 -20.06 6.31 16.44
C ALA A 215 -19.44 5.26 15.51
N ALA A 216 -18.15 4.96 15.66
CA ALA A 216 -17.46 3.92 14.91
C ALA A 216 -17.87 2.51 15.36
N ALA A 217 -18.27 2.34 16.63
CA ALA A 217 -18.70 1.06 17.18
C ALA A 217 -20.02 0.54 16.58
N ASP A 218 -20.98 1.42 16.29
CA ASP A 218 -22.29 1.03 15.73
C ASP A 218 -22.22 0.71 14.22
N GLU A 219 -21.30 1.35 13.48
CA GLU A 219 -21.04 1.04 12.07
C GLU A 219 -20.24 -0.27 11.94
N ALA A 220 -19.27 -0.50 12.82
CA ALA A 220 -18.53 -1.76 12.92
C ALA A 220 -19.44 -2.97 13.26
N ALA A 221 -20.50 -2.77 14.06
CA ALA A 221 -21.42 -3.84 14.41
C ALA A 221 -22.26 -4.35 13.22
N LYS A 222 -22.69 -3.46 12.31
CA LYS A 222 -23.37 -3.86 11.07
C LYS A 222 -22.42 -4.50 10.05
N MET A 223 -21.17 -4.01 9.98
CA MET A 223 -20.14 -4.59 9.10
C MET A 223 -19.68 -5.98 9.57
N HIS A 224 -19.78 -6.26 10.88
CA HIS A 224 -19.40 -7.55 11.46
C HIS A 224 -20.35 -8.70 11.05
N GLU A 225 -21.60 -8.41 10.70
CA GLU A 225 -22.56 -9.41 10.19
C GLU A 225 -22.28 -9.78 8.72
N ASP A 226 -21.93 -8.81 7.88
CA ASP A 226 -21.54 -9.04 6.48
C ASP A 226 -20.16 -9.71 6.37
N ALA A 227 -19.20 -9.32 7.21
CA ALA A 227 -17.89 -10.00 7.30
C ALA A 227 -18.02 -11.45 7.83
N ALA A 228 -19.00 -11.72 8.69
CA ALA A 228 -19.29 -13.09 9.16
C ALA A 228 -19.89 -13.96 8.05
N PHE A 229 -20.74 -13.39 7.17
CA PHE A 229 -21.21 -14.06 5.96
C PHE A 229 -20.03 -14.44 5.05
N TRP A 230 -19.11 -13.51 4.79
CA TRP A 230 -17.92 -13.79 3.97
C TRP A 230 -16.94 -14.78 4.61
N ARG A 231 -16.79 -14.78 5.95
CA ARG A 231 -15.99 -15.80 6.66
C ARG A 231 -16.62 -17.19 6.59
N ARG A 232 -17.94 -17.30 6.66
CA ARG A 232 -18.66 -18.58 6.55
C ARG A 232 -18.56 -19.16 5.13
N PHE A 233 -18.59 -18.30 4.11
CA PHE A 233 -18.36 -18.70 2.72
C PHE A 233 -16.91 -19.18 2.48
N ARG A 234 -15.90 -18.51 3.06
CA ARG A 234 -14.49 -18.97 3.02
C ARG A 234 -14.25 -20.33 3.69
N ALA A 235 -15.09 -20.73 4.63
CA ALA A 235 -14.93 -21.98 5.38
C ALA A 235 -15.56 -23.21 4.69
N GLY A 236 -16.30 -23.03 3.59
CA GLY A 236 -16.93 -24.14 2.86
C GLY A 236 -18.14 -24.77 3.58
N ASP A 237 -18.71 -24.12 4.59
CA ASP A 237 -19.91 -24.61 5.26
C ASP A 237 -21.17 -24.19 4.49
N PRO A 238 -21.96 -25.13 3.93
CA PRO A 238 -23.22 -24.80 3.30
C PRO A 238 -24.23 -24.28 4.35
N PRO A 239 -25.15 -23.36 3.96
CA PRO A 239 -26.17 -22.86 4.87
C PRO A 239 -27.16 -23.99 5.25
N SER A 240 -27.49 -24.05 6.54
CA SER A 240 -28.53 -24.90 7.13
C SER A 240 -29.91 -24.26 7.02
#